data_AF-A0A9X4PAR8-F1
#
_entry.id   AF-A0A9X4PAR8-F1
#
_cell.length_a   1.000
_cell.length_b   1.000
_cell.length_c   1.000
_cell.angle_alpha   90.00
_cell.angle_beta   90.00
_cell.angle_gamma   90.00
#
_symmetry.space_group_name_H-M   'P 1'
#
loop_
_entity.id
_entity.type
_entity.pdbx_description
1 polymer ?
#
loop_
_entity_poly.entity_id
_entity_poly.type
_entity_poly.pdbx_seq_one_letter_code
_entity_poly.pdbx_strand_id
1 'polypeptide(L)' 'MRMFSYIKEIFYNIVGVLSYVIFTLFAILPIYSAIKDLMTDKILWAVLDFTTVIIGIIRGIMYLLGYL' A
#
# COMPACT_ATOMS: atom_id res chain seq x y z
N MET A 1 -22.27 -28.49 13.09
CA MET A 1 -21.77 -28.20 11.73
C MET A 1 -21.84 -26.72 11.34
N ARG A 2 -22.96 -25.99 11.58
CA ARG A 2 -23.08 -24.56 11.19
C ARG A 2 -22.08 -23.61 11.87
N MET A 3 -21.85 -23.76 13.17
CA MET A 3 -20.94 -22.88 13.93
C MET A 3 -19.49 -22.91 13.39
N PHE A 4 -19.01 -24.07 12.95
CA PHE A 4 -17.67 -24.22 12.39
C PHE A 4 -17.53 -23.55 11.01
N SER A 5 -18.64 -23.44 10.25
CA SER A 5 -18.68 -22.72 8.98
C SER A 5 -18.56 -21.21 9.19
N TYR A 6 -19.31 -20.66 10.16
CA TYR A 6 -19.27 -19.23 10.48
C TYR A 6 -17.89 -18.78 10.97
N ILE A 7 -17.23 -19.59 11.81
CA ILE A 7 -15.87 -19.29 12.29
C ILE A 7 -14.88 -19.24 11.13
N LYS A 8 -14.97 -20.18 10.17
CA LYS A 8 -14.13 -20.17 8.97
C LYS A 8 -14.36 -18.92 8.13
N GLU A 9 -15.61 -18.53 7.92
CA GLU A 9 -15.95 -17.36 7.13
C GLU A 9 -15.40 -16.06 7.75
N ILE A 10 -15.55 -15.89 9.06
CA ILE A 10 -14.95 -14.76 9.79
C ILE A 10 -13.42 -14.74 9.61
N PHE A 11 -12.77 -15.90 9.73
CA PHE A 11 -11.33 -16.01 9.56
C PHE A 11 -10.88 -15.60 8.14
N TYR A 12 -11.56 -16.10 7.09
CA TYR A 12 -11.26 -15.72 5.72
C TYR A 12 -11.46 -14.23 5.46
N ASN A 13 -12.52 -13.63 6.02
CA ASN A 13 -12.76 -12.19 5.89
C ASN A 13 -11.65 -11.37 6.55
N ILE A 14 -11.21 -11.75 7.76
CA ILE A 14 -10.08 -11.08 8.44
C ILE A 14 -8.79 -11.20 7.62
N VAL A 15 -8.48 -12.39 7.12
CA VAL A 15 -7.30 -12.61 6.27
C VAL A 15 -7.40 -11.80 4.98
N GLY A 16 -8.58 -11.71 4.37
CA GLY A 16 -8.83 -10.89 3.19
C GLY A 16 -8.57 -9.41 3.44
N VAL A 17 -9.10 -8.87 4.54
CA VAL A 17 -8.87 -7.47 4.93
C VAL A 17 -7.39 -7.21 5.21
N LEU A 18 -6.73 -8.09 5.96
CA LEU A 18 -5.30 -7.94 6.26
C LEU A 18 -4.46 -7.99 4.98
N SER A 19 -4.77 -8.91 4.06
CA SER A 19 -4.07 -9.02 2.79
C SER A 19 -4.26 -7.76 1.94
N TYR A 20 -5.47 -7.20 1.91
CA TYR A 20 -5.76 -5.96 1.22
C TYR A 20 -4.98 -4.77 1.80
N VAL A 21 -4.92 -4.65 3.13
CA VAL A 21 -4.16 -3.58 3.80
C VAL A 21 -2.67 -3.72 3.49
N ILE A 22 -2.10 -4.92 3.63
CA ILE A 22 -0.69 -5.18 3.34
C ILE A 22 -0.39 -4.86 1.87
N PHE A 23 -1.23 -5.31 0.93
CA PHE A 23 -1.04 -5.03 -0.48
C PHE A 23 -1.10 -3.53 -0.79
N THR A 24 -2.04 -2.82 -0.18
CA THR A 24 -2.17 -1.37 -0.36
C THR A 24 -0.94 -0.64 0.17
N LEU A 25 -0.46 -1.01 1.35
CA LEU A 25 0.72 -0.39 1.94
C LEU A 25 1.98 -0.72 1.13
N PHE A 26 2.29 -2.00 0.93
CA PHE A 26 3.61 -2.39 0.42
C PHE A 26 3.73 -2.37 -1.11
N ALA A 27 2.62 -2.29 -1.85
CA ALA A 27 2.65 -2.20 -3.31
C ALA A 27 2.05 -0.89 -3.81
N ILE A 28 0.79 -0.59 -3.47
CA ILE A 28 0.06 0.52 -4.09
C ILE A 28 0.68 1.88 -3.73
N LEU A 29 0.99 2.12 -2.45
CA LEU A 29 1.53 3.42 -2.01
C LEU A 29 2.90 3.77 -2.61
N PRO A 30 3.92 2.87 -2.60
CA PRO A 30 5.20 3.12 -3.27
C PRO A 30 5.06 3.35 -4.78
N ILE A 31 4.18 2.59 -5.45
CA ILE A 31 3.93 2.77 -6.88
C ILE A 31 3.31 4.15 -7.12
N TYR A 32 2.33 4.53 -6.30
CA TYR A 32 1.67 5.83 -6.39
C TYR A 32 2.66 6.99 -6.18
N SER A 33 3.53 6.91 -5.17
CA SER A 33 4.53 7.94 -4.92
C SER A 33 5.54 8.05 -6.06
N ALA A 34 6.01 6.92 -6.58
CA ALA A 34 6.91 6.89 -7.73
C ALA A 34 6.28 7.49 -8.99
N ILE A 35 4.98 7.23 -9.26
CA ILE A 35 4.26 7.87 -10.36
C ILE A 35 4.22 9.39 -10.17
N LYS A 36 3.90 9.86 -8.96
CA LYS A 36 3.87 11.30 -8.65
C LYS A 36 5.24 11.97 -8.80
N ASP A 37 6.30 11.28 -8.42
CA ASP A 37 7.67 11.75 -8.64
C ASP A 37 8.05 11.82 -10.11
N LEU A 38 7.67 10.82 -10.90
CA LEU A 38 7.88 10.84 -12.35
C LEU A 38 7.13 11.99 -13.02
N MET A 39 5.91 12.30 -12.57
CA MET A 39 5.14 13.45 -13.06
C MET A 39 5.76 14.81 -12.71
N THR A 40 6.68 14.85 -11.76
CA THR A 40 7.39 16.08 -11.32
C THR A 40 8.86 16.07 -11.70
N ASP A 41 9.26 15.23 -12.66
CA ASP A 41 10.63 15.04 -13.16
C ASP A 41 11.66 14.65 -12.08
N LYS A 42 11.19 14.09 -10.95
CA LYS A 42 12.00 13.65 -9.80
C LYS A 42 12.36 12.18 -9.91
N ILE A 43 13.02 11.79 -11.01
CA ILE A 43 13.33 10.37 -11.32
C ILE A 43 14.13 9.68 -10.21
N LEU A 44 15.11 10.38 -9.61
CA LEU A 44 15.90 9.84 -8.49
C LEU A 44 15.02 9.46 -7.28
N TRP A 45 14.01 10.28 -7.01
CA TRP A 45 13.07 10.08 -5.91
C TRP A 45 12.09 8.93 -6.20
N ALA A 46 11.65 8.79 -7.45
CA ALA A 46 10.85 7.64 -7.88
C ALA A 46 11.59 6.30 -7.70
N VAL A 47 12.89 6.26 -8.00
CA VAL A 47 13.73 5.07 -7.79
C VAL A 47 13.91 4.79 -6.30
N LEU A 48 14.09 5.83 -5.47
CA LEU A 48 14.14 5.71 -4.03
C LEU A 48 12.86 5.12 -3.45
N ASP A 49 11.70 5.56 -3.92
CA ASP A 49 10.40 5.07 -3.42
C ASP A 49 10.18 3.57 -3.69
N PHE A 50 10.71 3.05 -4.80
CA PHE A 50 10.69 1.62 -5.11
C PHE A 50 11.73 0.80 -4.35
N THR A 51 12.95 1.34 -4.21
CA THR A 51 14.06 0.63 -3.53
C THR A 51 13.91 0.65 -2.01
N THR A 52 13.25 1.67 -1.48
CA THR A 52 12.99 1.85 -0.05
C THR A 52 11.49 1.92 0.19
N VAL A 53 10.86 0.75 0.23
CA VAL A 53 9.40 0.59 0.36
C VAL A 53 8.81 1.40 1.52
N ILE A 54 9.52 1.52 2.64
CA ILE A 54 9.09 2.34 3.79
C ILE A 54 9.00 3.83 3.42
N ILE A 55 9.97 4.35 2.67
CA ILE A 55 9.98 5.75 2.20
C ILE A 55 8.88 5.97 1.17
N GLY A 56 8.71 5.04 0.22
CA GLY A 56 7.62 5.07 -0.76
C GLY A 56 6.23 5.05 -0.10
N ILE A 57 6.05 4.28 0.98
CA ILE A 57 4.81 4.30 1.78
C ILE A 57 4.55 5.67 2.38
N ILE A 58 5.53 6.22 3.12
CA ILE A 58 5.39 7.50 3.81
C ILE A 58 5.09 8.61 2.79
N ARG A 59 5.84 8.65 1.69
CA ARG A 59 5.68 9.66 0.65
C ARG A 59 4.38 9.47 -0.13
N GLY A 60 3.98 8.23 -0.40
CA GLY A 60 2.67 7.93 -0.99
C GLY A 60 1.52 8.46 -0.15
N ILE A 61 1.60 8.32 1.18
CA ILE A 61 0.63 8.91 2.11
C ILE A 61 0.70 10.45 2.05
N MET A 62 1.90 11.04 2.06
CA MET A 62 2.05 12.49 1.95
C MET A 62 1.45 13.05 0.65
N TYR A 63 1.64 12.38 -0.49
CA TYR A 63 1.00 12.75 -1.75
C TYR A 63 -0.53 12.62 -1.71
N LEU A 64 -1.07 11.55 -1.09
CA LEU A 64 -2.52 11.39 -0.92
C LEU A 64 -3.14 12.49 -0.06
N LEU A 65 -2.41 12.96 0.95
CA LEU A 65 -2.84 14.01 1.86
C LEU A 65 -2.52 15.43 1.33
N GLY A 66 -1.86 15.55 0.17
CA GLY A 66 -1.54 16.83 -0.47
C GLY A 66 -0.38 17.61 0.17
N TYR A 67 0.50 16.94 0.92
CA TYR A 67 1.67 17.57 1.55
C TYR A 67 2.89 17.70 0.63
N LEU A 68 2.91 17.01 -0.51
CA LEU A 68 4.04 16.95 -1.47
C LEU A 68 3.59 17.14 -2.92
#